data_AF-A0A2N1VDJ1-F1
#
_entry.id   AF-A0A2N1VDJ1-F1
#
_cell.length_a   1.000
_cell.length_b   1.000
_cell.length_c   1.000
_cell.angle_alpha   90.00
_cell.angle_beta   90.00
_cell.angle_gamma   90.00
#
_symmetry.space_group_name_H-M   'P 1'
#
loop_
_entity.id
_entity.type
_entity.pdbx_description
1 polymer ?
#
loop_
_entity_poly.entity_id
_entity_poly.type
_entity_poly.pdbx_seq_one_letter_code
_entity_poly.pdbx_strand_id
1 'polypeptide(L)'
;MKHFDDEINLFIDREIEEERRKELFAHLAGCDECRNTLSELLLIKERSRNYLTENLNFIKNKPDKSNMIYKIGFFTSAVAAVILLLMLTTSKPEKIYITKNEVRVDTVFVQKEVPSVQNQIANANSLTPGKKELIQKTKRQPYLEYLMTLRTEKVTQADLVRIN
;
A
#
# COMPACT_ATOMS: atom_id res chain seq x y z
N MET A 1 -16.97 -33.70 -18.48
CA MET A 1 -17.09 -32.75 -19.60
C MET A 1 -16.07 -31.65 -19.36
N LYS A 2 -15.22 -31.33 -20.34
CA LYS A 2 -14.34 -30.16 -20.21
C LYS A 2 -15.24 -28.93 -20.27
N HIS A 3 -15.19 -28.09 -19.26
CA HIS A 3 -15.86 -26.80 -19.28
C HIS A 3 -15.05 -25.89 -20.21
N PHE A 4 -15.62 -25.50 -21.35
CA PHE A 4 -14.98 -24.61 -22.31
C PHE A 4 -15.13 -23.12 -21.93
N ASP A 5 -15.56 -22.84 -20.71
CA ASP A 5 -15.86 -21.49 -20.23
C ASP A 5 -14.62 -20.58 -20.26
N ASP A 6 -13.45 -21.14 -19.94
CA ASP A 6 -12.18 -20.42 -19.99
C ASP A 6 -11.77 -20.10 -21.43
N GLU A 7 -11.91 -21.05 -22.36
CA GLU A 7 -11.64 -20.83 -23.78
C GLU A 7 -12.61 -19.83 -24.41
N ILE A 8 -13.87 -19.81 -23.97
CA ILE A 8 -14.86 -18.81 -24.39
C ILE A 8 -14.43 -17.41 -23.93
N ASN A 9 -13.99 -17.27 -22.68
CA ASN A 9 -13.48 -16.00 -22.15
C ASN A 9 -12.25 -15.51 -22.94
N LEU A 10 -11.27 -16.40 -23.16
CA LEU A 10 -10.08 -16.11 -23.96
C LEU A 10 -10.41 -15.76 -25.42
N PHE A 11 -11.41 -16.41 -26.00
CA PHE A 11 -11.89 -16.09 -27.35
C PHE A 11 -12.48 -14.68 -27.41
N ILE A 12 -13.28 -14.30 -26.42
CA ILE A 12 -13.89 -12.98 -26.33
C ILE A 12 -12.82 -11.90 -26.23
N ASP A 13 -11.76 -12.13 -25.46
CA ASP A 13 -10.65 -11.18 -25.29
C ASP A 13 -9.61 -11.22 -26.41
N ARG A 14 -9.79 -12.11 -27.39
CA ARG A 14 -8.90 -12.33 -28.55
C ARG A 14 -7.51 -12.84 -28.15
N GLU A 15 -7.42 -13.53 -27.02
CA GLU A 15 -6.18 -14.09 -26.49
C GLU A 15 -6.04 -15.60 -26.79
N ILE A 16 -6.99 -16.19 -27.53
CA ILE A 16 -6.97 -17.61 -27.87
C ILE A 16 -6.09 -17.93 -29.09
N GLU A 17 -5.26 -18.95 -28.93
CA GLU A 17 -4.46 -19.59 -29.99
C GLU A 17 -5.35 -20.14 -31.12
N GLU A 18 -4.87 -20.10 -32.36
CA GLU A 18 -5.64 -20.52 -33.55
C GLU A 18 -6.03 -22.01 -33.51
N GLU A 19 -5.21 -22.87 -32.92
CA GLU A 19 -5.50 -24.31 -32.79
C GLU A 19 -6.67 -24.55 -31.82
N ARG A 20 -6.61 -23.96 -30.63
CA ARG A 20 -7.68 -24.04 -29.61
C ARG A 20 -8.98 -23.39 -30.08
N ARG A 21 -8.88 -22.36 -30.92
CA ARG A 21 -10.05 -21.72 -31.52
C ARG A 21 -10.86 -22.69 -32.39
N LYS A 22 -10.19 -23.54 -33.18
CA LYS A 22 -10.86 -24.55 -34.00
C LYS A 22 -11.55 -25.61 -33.14
N GLU A 23 -10.89 -26.04 -32.06
CA GLU A 23 -11.48 -26.98 -31.09
C GLU A 23 -12.71 -26.39 -30.40
N LEU A 24 -12.64 -25.12 -29.98
CA LEU A 24 -13.76 -24.39 -29.41
C LEU A 24 -14.94 -24.31 -30.40
N PHE A 25 -14.69 -23.99 -31.67
CA PHE A 25 -15.75 -23.96 -32.69
C PHE A 25 -16.37 -25.33 -32.95
N ALA A 26 -15.57 -26.39 -32.97
CA ALA A 26 -16.07 -27.75 -33.09
C ALA A 26 -16.97 -28.12 -31.90
N HIS A 27 -16.61 -27.71 -30.69
CA HIS A 27 -17.43 -27.91 -29.50
C HIS A 27 -18.73 -27.09 -29.53
N LEU A 28 -18.64 -25.81 -29.90
CA LEU A 28 -19.79 -24.90 -30.01
C LEU A 28 -20.83 -25.40 -31.03
N ALA A 29 -20.41 -26.09 -32.08
CA ALA A 29 -21.34 -26.69 -33.05
C ALA A 29 -22.22 -27.80 -32.44
N GLY A 30 -21.74 -28.48 -31.39
CA GLY A 30 -22.42 -29.61 -30.76
C GLY A 30 -23.07 -29.29 -29.40
N CYS A 31 -22.78 -28.13 -28.80
CA CYS A 31 -23.27 -27.77 -27.47
C CYS A 31 -24.11 -26.49 -27.52
N ASP A 32 -25.41 -26.60 -27.19
CA ASP A 32 -26.30 -25.44 -27.07
C ASP A 32 -25.96 -24.57 -25.85
N GLU A 33 -25.55 -25.18 -24.73
CA GLU A 33 -25.21 -24.46 -23.50
C GLU A 33 -24.03 -23.51 -23.70
N CYS A 34 -22.92 -23.99 -24.28
CA CYS A 34 -21.76 -23.15 -24.56
C CYS A 34 -22.06 -22.03 -25.57
N ARG A 35 -22.99 -22.24 -26.51
CA ARG A 35 -23.44 -21.20 -27.44
C ARG A 35 -24.22 -20.09 -26.73
N ASN A 36 -25.05 -20.46 -25.76
CA ASN A 36 -25.77 -19.50 -24.94
C ASN A 36 -24.80 -18.69 -24.08
N THR A 37 -23.86 -19.35 -23.40
CA THR A 37 -22.82 -18.67 -22.60
C THR A 37 -22.01 -17.68 -23.44
N LEU A 38 -21.57 -18.10 -24.64
CA LEU A 38 -20.85 -17.21 -25.56
C LEU A 38 -21.71 -16.00 -25.95
N SER A 39 -22.99 -16.21 -26.25
CA SER A 39 -23.92 -15.14 -26.64
C SER A 39 -24.14 -14.15 -25.48
N GLU A 40 -24.33 -14.64 -24.26
CA GLU A 40 -24.49 -13.81 -23.07
C GLU A 40 -23.24 -12.97 -22.79
N LEU A 41 -22.05 -13.58 -22.85
CA LEU A 41 -20.80 -12.86 -22.61
C LEU A 41 -20.54 -11.80 -23.69
N LEU A 42 -20.88 -12.06 -24.96
CA LEU A 42 -20.80 -11.06 -26.03
C LEU A 42 -21.75 -9.88 -25.77
N LEU A 43 -22.98 -10.15 -25.32
CA LEU A 43 -23.94 -9.10 -24.94
C LEU A 43 -23.43 -8.27 -23.77
N ILE A 44 -22.85 -8.89 -22.75
CA ILE A 44 -22.24 -8.19 -21.60
C ILE A 44 -21.09 -7.30 -22.07
N LYS A 45 -20.23 -7.79 -22.95
CA LYS A 45 -19.10 -7.02 -23.52
C LYS A 45 -19.57 -5.82 -24.34
N GLU A 46 -20.62 -5.99 -25.13
CA GLU A 46 -21.19 -4.87 -25.90
C GLU A 46 -21.82 -3.83 -24.97
N ARG A 47 -22.59 -4.28 -23.98
CA ARG A 47 -23.24 -3.39 -23.01
C ARG A 47 -22.23 -2.63 -22.16
N SER A 48 -21.17 -3.28 -21.71
CA SER A 48 -20.09 -2.64 -20.95
C SER A 48 -19.34 -1.62 -21.80
N ARG A 49 -19.08 -1.94 -23.08
CA ARG A 49 -18.50 -0.98 -24.02
C ARG A 49 -19.40 0.24 -24.21
N ASN A 50 -20.70 0.03 -24.41
CA ASN A 50 -21.64 1.13 -24.61
C ASN A 50 -21.76 2.01 -23.34
N TYR A 51 -21.83 1.38 -22.17
CA TYR A 51 -21.79 2.08 -20.89
C TYR A 51 -20.52 2.91 -20.74
N LEU A 52 -19.35 2.35 -21.06
CA LEU A 52 -18.10 3.11 -21.04
C LEU A 52 -18.13 4.26 -22.05
N THR A 53 -18.62 4.08 -23.28
CA THR A 53 -18.66 5.16 -24.27
C THR A 53 -19.61 6.29 -23.88
N GLU A 54 -20.77 5.97 -23.30
CA GLU A 54 -21.73 6.96 -22.81
C GLU A 54 -21.15 7.73 -21.62
N ASN A 55 -20.46 7.02 -20.71
CA ASN A 55 -19.92 7.62 -19.50
C ASN A 55 -18.52 8.23 -19.66
N LEU A 56 -17.79 7.88 -20.72
CA LEU A 56 -16.50 8.49 -21.05
C LEU A 56 -16.63 9.99 -21.33
N ASN A 57 -17.81 10.45 -21.77
CA ASN A 57 -18.09 11.88 -21.92
C ASN A 57 -18.06 12.63 -20.58
N PHE A 58 -18.39 11.96 -19.46
CA PHE A 58 -18.23 12.53 -18.10
C PHE A 58 -16.77 12.48 -17.61
N ILE A 59 -15.98 11.51 -18.09
CA ILE A 59 -14.54 11.39 -17.76
C ILE A 59 -13.67 12.28 -18.65
N LYS A 60 -14.24 12.85 -19.73
CA LYS A 60 -13.62 13.92 -20.53
C LYS A 60 -13.58 15.24 -19.77
N ASN A 61 -13.29 15.19 -18.47
CA ASN A 61 -12.66 16.26 -17.73
C ASN A 61 -11.34 16.55 -18.43
N LYS A 62 -11.38 17.53 -19.33
CA LYS A 62 -10.19 18.25 -19.78
C LYS A 62 -9.38 18.52 -18.51
N PRO A 63 -8.10 18.10 -18.41
CA PRO A 63 -7.34 18.30 -17.19
C PRO A 63 -7.44 19.79 -16.86
N ASP A 64 -8.13 20.08 -15.76
CA ASP A 64 -8.39 21.46 -15.39
C ASP A 64 -7.04 22.13 -15.20
N LYS A 65 -6.92 23.42 -15.51
CA LYS A 65 -5.62 24.12 -15.51
C LYS A 65 -4.96 24.20 -14.11
N SER A 66 -5.53 23.55 -13.10
CA SER A 66 -5.00 23.36 -11.74
C SER A 66 -3.69 22.55 -11.68
N ASN A 67 -3.22 21.98 -12.80
CA ASN A 67 -1.90 21.34 -12.94
C ASN A 67 -0.69 22.27 -12.66
N MET A 68 -0.88 23.56 -12.42
CA MET A 68 0.23 24.46 -12.09
C MET A 68 0.84 24.14 -10.71
N ILE A 69 0.01 23.82 -9.72
CA ILE A 69 0.50 23.48 -8.36
C ILE A 69 1.30 22.19 -8.39
N TYR A 70 0.82 21.17 -9.12
CA TYR A 70 1.54 19.90 -9.27
C TYR A 70 2.89 20.08 -9.96
N LYS A 71 2.95 20.88 -11.03
CA LYS A 71 4.21 21.19 -11.71
C LYS A 71 5.19 21.87 -10.75
N ILE A 72 4.75 22.87 -10.01
CA ILE A 72 5.59 23.56 -9.02
C ILE A 72 6.10 22.58 -7.96
N GLY A 73 5.22 21.75 -7.39
CA GLY A 73 5.60 20.76 -6.38
C GLY A 73 6.59 19.70 -6.88
N PHE A 74 6.43 19.26 -8.14
CA PHE A 74 7.36 18.32 -8.76
C PHE A 74 8.75 18.93 -8.95
N PHE A 75 8.83 20.17 -9.47
CA PHE A 75 10.12 20.85 -9.67
C PHE A 75 10.80 21.24 -8.36
N THR A 76 10.05 21.68 -7.35
CA THR A 76 10.63 22.03 -6.04
C THR A 76 11.20 20.79 -5.35
N SER A 77 10.52 19.64 -5.44
CA SER A 77 11.01 18.35 -4.93
C SER A 77 12.30 17.93 -5.63
N ALA A 78 12.36 18.02 -6.96
CA ALA A 78 13.55 17.67 -7.73
C ALA A 78 14.75 18.56 -7.36
N VAL A 79 14.56 19.88 -7.23
CA VAL A 79 15.61 20.82 -6.83
C VAL A 79 16.08 20.53 -5.40
N ALA A 80 15.17 20.28 -4.46
CA ALA A 80 15.51 19.94 -3.08
C ALA A 80 16.35 18.67 -3.00
N ALA A 81 16.04 17.64 -3.79
CA ALA A 81 16.82 16.40 -3.85
C ALA A 81 18.26 16.65 -4.33
N VAL A 82 18.44 17.48 -5.36
CA VAL A 82 19.77 17.85 -5.88
C VAL A 82 20.57 18.64 -4.84
N ILE A 83 19.93 19.58 -4.14
CA ILE A 83 20.58 20.35 -3.06
C ILE A 83 21.00 19.44 -1.91
N LEU A 84 20.15 18.49 -1.51
CA LEU A 84 20.45 17.53 -0.44
C LEU A 84 21.62 16.62 -0.84
N LEU A 85 21.63 16.13 -2.08
CA LEU A 85 22.74 15.36 -2.64
C LEU A 85 24.05 16.18 -2.59
N LEU A 86 24.00 17.45 -3.01
CA LEU A 86 25.16 18.35 -2.95
C LEU A 86 25.67 18.49 -1.52
N MET A 87 24.79 18.76 -0.55
CA MET A 87 25.17 18.89 0.86
C MET A 87 25.81 17.62 1.42
N LEU A 88 25.30 16.44 1.05
CA LEU A 88 25.89 15.16 1.46
C LEU A 88 27.28 14.97 0.85
N THR A 89 27.53 15.41 -0.38
CA THR A 89 28.86 15.29 -1.00
C THR A 89 29.88 16.27 -0.42
N THR A 90 29.45 17.46 0.03
CA THR A 90 30.36 18.49 0.54
C THR A 90 30.61 18.39 2.05
N SER A 91 29.75 17.69 2.79
CA SER A 91 29.91 17.53 4.24
C SER A 91 31.05 16.56 4.55
N LYS A 92 32.23 17.10 4.87
CA LYS A 92 33.33 16.29 5.42
C LYS A 92 32.94 15.87 6.84
N PRO A 93 33.01 14.57 7.18
CA PRO A 93 32.74 14.12 8.54
C PRO A 93 33.79 14.74 9.48
N GLU A 94 33.31 15.45 10.49
CA GLU A 94 34.17 15.96 11.55
C GLU A 94 34.82 14.76 12.24
N LYS A 95 36.14 14.65 12.13
CA LYS A 95 36.90 13.59 12.80
C LYS A 95 36.88 13.90 14.28
N ILE A 96 35.95 13.29 15.01
CA ILE A 96 35.98 13.27 16.48
C ILE A 96 37.19 12.44 16.88
N TYR A 97 38.29 13.10 17.23
CA TYR A 97 39.42 12.43 17.85
C TYR A 97 38.99 12.05 19.26
N ILE A 98 38.66 10.77 19.47
CA ILE A 98 38.58 10.21 20.82
C ILE A 98 40.00 10.22 21.36
N THR A 99 40.38 11.26 22.11
CA THR A 99 41.59 11.23 22.91
C THR A 99 41.42 10.13 23.94
N LYS A 100 42.05 8.97 23.69
CA LYS A 100 42.25 7.96 24.73
C LYS A 100 43.09 8.63 25.82
N ASN A 101 42.44 9.11 26.87
CA ASN A 101 43.11 9.38 28.13
C ASN A 101 43.57 8.02 28.65
N GLU A 102 44.81 7.64 28.32
CA GLU A 102 45.54 6.65 29.09
C GLU A 102 45.83 7.27 30.46
N VAL A 103 44.82 7.25 31.33
CA VAL A 103 45.04 7.45 32.76
C VAL A 103 45.82 6.22 33.21
N ARG A 104 47.12 6.40 33.44
CA ARG A 104 47.94 5.42 34.15
C ARG A 104 47.37 5.29 35.55
N VAL A 105 46.55 4.26 35.76
CA VAL A 105 46.05 3.92 37.09
C VAL A 105 47.18 3.16 37.79
N ASP A 106 48.03 3.89 38.52
CA ASP A 106 48.88 3.25 39.52
C ASP A 106 47.95 2.69 40.60
N THR A 107 47.72 1.39 40.55
CA THR A 107 46.90 0.68 41.54
C THR A 107 47.65 0.62 42.85
N VAL A 108 47.49 1.65 43.68
CA VAL A 108 47.73 1.53 45.12
C VAL A 108 46.58 0.71 45.68
N PHE A 109 46.86 -0.54 46.05
CA PHE A 109 45.92 -1.39 46.75
C PHE A 109 45.62 -0.80 48.13
N VAL A 110 44.56 0.00 48.22
CA VAL A 110 43.94 0.35 49.50
C VAL A 110 42.87 -0.70 49.78
N GLN A 111 43.22 -1.63 50.66
CA GLN A 111 42.29 -2.61 51.22
C GLN A 111 41.27 -1.85 52.05
N LYS A 112 40.11 -1.54 51.46
CA LYS A 112 39.00 -0.89 52.16
C LYS A 112 38.00 -1.96 52.53
N GLU A 113 37.86 -2.20 53.82
CA GLU A 113 36.89 -3.12 54.40
C GLU A 113 35.48 -2.77 53.90
N VAL A 114 34.77 -3.79 53.40
CA VAL A 114 33.41 -3.67 52.88
C VAL A 114 32.44 -3.71 54.05
N PRO A 115 31.63 -2.66 54.32
CA PRO A 115 30.53 -2.76 55.24
C PRO A 115 29.39 -3.60 54.63
N SER A 116 28.76 -4.39 55.50
CA SER A 116 27.83 -5.48 55.20
C SER A 116 26.56 -5.10 54.40
N VAL A 117 26.04 -6.11 53.70
CA VAL A 117 24.91 -6.10 52.75
C VAL A 117 23.58 -5.58 53.35
N GLN A 118 23.43 -5.48 54.67
CA GLN A 118 22.16 -5.07 55.29
C GLN A 118 21.74 -3.62 54.98
N ASN A 119 22.67 -2.70 54.72
CA ASN A 119 22.31 -1.29 54.48
C ASN A 119 21.81 -0.98 53.06
N GLN A 120 21.86 -1.95 52.14
CA GLN A 120 21.38 -1.74 50.76
C GLN A 120 19.89 -2.04 50.58
N ILE A 121 19.25 -2.76 51.51
CA ILE A 121 17.83 -3.16 51.38
C ILE A 121 16.88 -2.03 51.83
N ALA A 122 17.32 -1.14 52.73
CA ALA A 122 16.51 -0.01 53.18
C ALA A 122 16.33 1.09 52.11
N ASN A 123 17.24 1.19 51.14
CA ASN A 123 17.20 2.21 50.08
C ASN A 123 16.49 1.75 48.79
N ALA A 124 16.05 0.49 48.70
CA ALA A 124 15.33 -0.03 47.54
C ALA A 124 13.80 0.21 47.62
N ASN A 125 13.27 0.65 48.77
CA ASN A 125 11.82 0.81 48.99
C ASN A 125 11.32 2.26 48.88
N SER A 126 12.12 3.23 48.43
CA SER A 126 11.73 4.64 48.31
C SER A 126 11.73 5.21 46.89
N LEU A 127 11.80 4.37 45.86
CA LEU A 127 11.63 4.81 44.46
C LEU A 127 10.29 4.31 43.91
N THR A 128 9.40 5.27 43.76
CA THR A 128 8.03 5.22 43.25
C THR A 128 7.88 4.51 41.89
N PRO A 129 6.69 3.94 41.60
CA PRO A 129 6.44 3.17 40.40
C PRO A 129 6.14 4.11 39.23
N GLY A 130 6.96 4.07 38.19
CA GLY A 130 6.76 4.98 37.06
C GLY A 130 7.52 4.58 35.80
N LYS A 131 7.22 3.39 35.28
CA LYS A 131 7.22 3.00 33.84
C LYS A 131 7.41 1.50 33.71
N LYS A 132 6.31 0.77 33.69
CA LYS A 132 6.24 -0.51 33.00
C LYS A 132 5.24 -0.37 31.86
N GLU A 133 5.74 -0.78 30.68
CA GLU A 133 5.00 -1.45 29.63
C GLU A 133 3.72 -0.78 29.09
N LEU A 134 3.81 -0.28 27.86
CA LEU A 134 2.70 -0.45 26.92
C LEU A 134 3.27 -0.80 25.55
N ILE A 135 3.33 -2.11 25.36
CA ILE A 135 3.38 -2.83 24.10
C ILE A 135 2.40 -2.20 23.10
N GLN A 136 2.90 -2.06 21.88
CA GLN A 136 2.21 -1.78 20.63
C GLN A 136 0.71 -2.17 20.64
N LYS A 137 -0.16 -1.16 20.66
CA LYS A 137 -1.49 -1.25 20.04
C LYS A 137 -1.49 -0.35 18.82
N THR A 138 -1.12 -0.90 17.68
CA THR A 138 -1.38 -0.34 16.36
C THR A 138 -2.89 -0.19 16.23
N LYS A 139 -3.39 1.03 16.41
CA LYS A 139 -4.77 1.40 16.04
C LYS A 139 -4.92 1.05 14.56
N ARG A 140 -5.83 0.12 14.26
CA ARG A 140 -6.29 -0.17 12.90
C ARG A 140 -6.63 1.14 12.22
N GLN A 141 -6.12 1.33 11.01
CA GLN A 141 -6.30 2.55 10.25
C GLN A 141 -7.80 2.75 9.97
N PRO A 142 -8.38 3.90 10.36
CA PRO A 142 -9.82 4.16 10.27
C PRO A 142 -10.36 4.14 8.83
N TYR A 143 -9.47 4.28 7.85
CA TYR A 143 -9.81 4.23 6.43
C TYR A 143 -10.24 2.82 5.95
N LEU A 144 -9.67 1.78 6.55
CA LEU A 144 -9.93 0.40 6.11
C LEU A 144 -11.34 -0.06 6.57
N GLU A 145 -11.84 0.48 7.67
CA GLU A 145 -13.20 0.25 8.18
C GLU A 145 -14.25 0.95 7.30
N TYR A 146 -13.97 2.19 6.84
CA TYR A 146 -14.81 2.93 5.90
C TYR A 146 -14.94 2.25 4.53
N LEU A 147 -13.87 1.64 4.01
CA LEU A 147 -13.94 0.89 2.76
C LEU A 147 -14.74 -0.40 2.87
N MET A 148 -14.76 -1.03 4.06
CA MET A 148 -15.60 -2.22 4.27
C MET A 148 -17.09 -1.88 4.38
N THR A 149 -17.45 -0.70 4.90
CA THR A 149 -18.85 -0.26 4.97
C THR A 149 -19.44 0.12 3.61
N LEU A 150 -18.63 0.66 2.70
CA LEU A 150 -19.07 0.99 1.33
C LEU A 150 -19.44 -0.24 0.49
N ARG A 151 -18.91 -1.43 0.82
CA ARG A 151 -19.18 -2.67 0.09
C ARG A 151 -20.57 -3.26 0.39
N THR A 152 -21.19 -2.85 1.51
CA THR A 152 -22.44 -3.46 2.00
C THR A 152 -23.69 -2.65 1.70
N GLU A 153 -23.58 -1.39 1.29
CA GLU A 153 -24.74 -0.59 0.91
C GLU A 153 -25.14 -0.88 -0.53
N LYS A 154 -26.28 -1.56 -0.70
CA LYS A 154 -26.97 -1.62 -1.98
C LYS A 154 -27.45 -0.22 -2.31
N VAL A 155 -26.90 0.38 -3.35
CA VAL A 155 -27.36 1.66 -3.91
C VAL A 155 -28.86 1.59 -4.15
N THR A 156 -29.63 2.38 -3.42
CA THR A 156 -31.09 2.44 -3.58
C THR A 156 -31.46 3.48 -4.62
N GLN A 157 -32.58 3.31 -5.31
CA GLN A 157 -33.04 4.23 -6.35
C GLN A 157 -33.28 5.68 -5.85
N ALA A 158 -33.31 5.90 -4.54
CA ALA A 158 -33.43 7.23 -3.94
C ALA A 158 -32.11 8.04 -4.00
N ASP A 159 -30.96 7.38 -4.13
CA ASP A 159 -29.64 8.03 -4.21
C ASP A 159 -29.27 8.48 -5.64
N LEU A 160 -30.09 8.08 -6.63
CA LEU A 160 -30.00 8.61 -7.99
C LEU A 160 -30.61 10.01 -8.01
N VAL A 161 -29.76 11.02 -7.82
CA VAL A 161 -30.12 12.44 -7.96
C VAL A 161 -30.79 12.66 -9.33
N ARG A 162 -32.09 12.98 -9.32
CA ARG A 162 -32.80 13.51 -10.50
C ARG A 162 -32.23 14.87 -10.84
N ILE A 163 -31.43 14.92 -11.90
CA ILE A 163 -31.07 16.17 -12.56
C ILE A 163 -32.21 16.47 -13.54
N ASN A 164 -33.12 17.35 -13.14
CA ASN A 164 -34.06 18.03 -14.05
C ASN A 164 -33.33 19.12 -14.83
#